data_AF-A0A4R6LU67-F1
#
_entry.id   AF-A0A4R6LU67-F1
#
_cell.length_a   1.000
_cell.length_b   1.000
_cell.length_c   1.000
_cell.angle_alpha   90.00
_cell.angle_beta   90.00
_cell.angle_gamma   90.00
#
_symmetry.space_group_name_H-M   'P 1'
#
loop_
_entity.id
_entity.type
_entity.pdbx_description
1 polymer ?
#
loop_
_entity_poly.entity_id
_entity_poly.type
_entity_poly.pdbx_seq_one_letter_code
_entity_poly.pdbx_strand_id
1 'polypeptide(L)'
;MLLAELHDLGKIVISNDILFNDGPLNESEWQQIKEHPVTGFQIAYTSLDMVDVAEGILTHHEWWDGSGYPLALKGEDIPLAARIIALVDAYDVMKYGRNYKKAMSDQEIIEELTISSGIQFDPLLVKMFIDLNFK
;
A
#
# COMPACT_ATOMS: atom_id res chain seq x y z
N MET A 1 4.62 -1.34 13.46
CA MET A 1 5.43 -0.12 13.56
C MET A 1 6.57 -0.16 12.55
N LEU A 2 7.51 -1.12 12.62
CA LEU A 2 8.62 -1.20 11.66
C LEU A 2 8.20 -1.40 10.20
N LEU A 3 7.24 -2.29 9.92
CA LEU A 3 6.70 -2.44 8.57
C LEU A 3 6.07 -1.14 8.03
N ALA A 4 5.37 -0.38 8.87
CA ALA A 4 4.79 0.90 8.46
C ALA A 4 5.87 1.93 8.09
N GLU A 5 7.03 1.89 8.74
CA GLU A 5 8.17 2.76 8.42
C GLU A 5 8.94 2.32 7.17
N LEU A 6 8.95 1.01 6.89
CA LEU A 6 9.79 0.40 5.85
C LEU A 6 9.05 -0.11 4.61
N HIS A 7 7.71 -0.05 4.57
CA HIS A 7 6.92 -0.57 3.43
C HIS A 7 7.41 -0.02 2.07
N ASP A 8 7.84 1.24 2.06
CA ASP A 8 8.36 1.95 0.89
C ASP A 8 9.90 1.90 0.72
N LEU A 9 10.63 1.09 1.51
CA LEU A 9 12.11 1.04 1.52
C LEU A 9 12.72 0.87 0.12
N GLY A 10 12.07 0.08 -0.74
CA GLY A 10 12.56 -0.18 -2.09
C GLY A 10 12.52 1.03 -3.02
N LYS A 11 11.86 2.13 -2.67
CA LYS A 11 11.86 3.36 -3.48
C LYS A 11 13.26 3.99 -3.58
N ILE A 12 14.22 3.59 -2.75
CA ILE A 12 15.61 4.08 -2.75
C ILE A 12 16.32 3.92 -4.10
N VAL A 13 15.91 2.96 -4.94
CA VAL A 13 16.51 2.73 -6.25
C VAL A 13 15.82 3.46 -7.40
N ILE A 14 14.68 4.12 -7.13
CA ILE A 14 13.92 4.87 -8.13
C ILE A 14 14.52 6.26 -8.26
N SER A 15 14.65 6.76 -9.49
CA SER A 15 15.20 8.09 -9.73
C SER A 15 14.32 9.19 -9.13
N ASN A 16 14.95 10.27 -8.68
CA ASN A 16 14.24 11.44 -8.16
C ASN A 16 13.31 12.07 -9.21
N ASP A 17 13.68 12.02 -10.50
CA ASP A 17 12.85 12.55 -11.59
C ASP A 17 11.51 11.81 -11.71
N ILE A 18 11.45 10.53 -11.32
CA ILE A 18 10.22 9.73 -11.29
C ILE A 18 9.49 9.92 -9.95
N LEU A 19 10.20 9.84 -8.82
CA LEU A 19 9.60 9.95 -7.49
C LEU A 19 8.99 11.33 -7.21
N PHE A 20 9.59 12.39 -7.74
CA PHE A 20 9.17 13.78 -7.53
C PHE A 20 8.59 14.40 -8.80
N ASN A 21 8.11 13.58 -9.74
CA ASN A 21 7.43 14.08 -10.94
C ASN A 21 6.09 14.74 -10.55
N ASP A 22 5.90 16.00 -10.94
CA ASP A 22 4.64 16.73 -10.74
C ASP A 22 3.58 16.42 -11.83
N GLY A 23 3.97 15.68 -12.88
CA GLY A 23 3.12 15.26 -13.99
C GLY A 23 2.69 13.78 -13.92
N PRO A 24 1.80 13.34 -14.83
CA PRO A 24 1.43 11.93 -14.91
C PRO A 24 2.63 11.09 -15.33
N LEU A 25 2.83 9.98 -14.63
CA LEU A 25 3.85 9.00 -14.98
C LEU A 25 3.43 8.20 -16.21
N ASN A 26 4.38 7.93 -17.09
CA ASN A 26 4.18 7.01 -18.21
C ASN A 26 4.20 5.54 -17.74
N GLU A 27 3.86 4.61 -18.62
CA GLU A 27 3.77 3.19 -18.30
C GLU A 27 5.09 2.59 -17.80
N SER A 28 6.22 2.99 -18.39
CA SER A 28 7.54 2.50 -17.96
C SER A 28 7.93 3.03 -16.59
N GLU A 29 7.58 4.27 -16.27
CA GLU A 29 7.83 4.87 -14.96
C GLU A 29 6.96 4.20 -13.89
N TRP A 30 5.68 3.93 -14.21
CA TRP A 30 4.81 3.16 -13.34
C TRP A 30 5.32 1.75 -13.09
N GLN A 31 5.88 1.09 -14.10
CA GLN A 31 6.47 -0.23 -13.94
C GLN A 31 7.65 -0.20 -12.96
N GLN A 32 8.51 0.80 -13.04
CA GLN A 32 9.61 0.99 -12.08
C GLN A 32 9.11 1.25 -10.66
N ILE A 33 8.04 2.04 -10.50
CA ILE A 33 7.42 2.23 -9.19
C ILE A 33 6.88 0.91 -8.64
N LYS A 34 6.20 0.11 -9.46
CA LYS A 34 5.64 -1.19 -9.02
C LYS A 34 6.70 -2.22 -8.63
N GLU A 35 7.97 -2.00 -8.94
CA GLU A 35 9.08 -2.87 -8.54
C GLU A 35 9.58 -2.59 -7.11
N HIS A 36 9.23 -1.46 -6.49
CA HIS A 36 9.72 -1.13 -5.15
C HIS A 36 9.40 -2.16 -4.05
N PRO A 37 8.26 -2.89 -4.05
CA PRO A 37 8.01 -3.91 -3.02
C PRO A 37 9.02 -5.05 -3.14
N VAL A 38 9.40 -5.43 -4.36
CA VAL A 38 10.39 -6.49 -4.64
C VAL A 38 11.77 -6.04 -4.19
N THR A 39 12.19 -4.82 -4.55
CA THR A 39 13.48 -4.27 -4.12
C THR A 39 13.54 -4.13 -2.60
N GLY A 40 12.47 -3.63 -1.97
CA GLY A 40 12.39 -3.48 -0.52
C GLY A 40 12.49 -4.81 0.21
N PHE A 41 11.80 -5.84 -0.30
CA PHE A 41 11.92 -7.22 0.18
C PHE A 41 13.37 -7.71 0.10
N GLN A 42 14.03 -7.56 -1.05
CA GLN A 42 15.42 -8.02 -1.23
C GLN A 42 16.39 -7.36 -0.25
N ILE A 43 16.19 -6.08 0.06
CA ILE A 43 16.99 -5.34 1.04
C ILE A 43 16.70 -5.87 2.46
N ALA A 44 15.43 -5.94 2.86
CA ALA A 44 15.03 -6.33 4.21
C ALA A 44 15.36 -7.80 4.52
N TYR A 45 15.23 -8.69 3.53
CA TYR A 45 15.47 -10.13 3.68
C TYR A 45 16.95 -10.50 3.90
N THR A 46 17.87 -9.53 3.83
CA THR A 46 19.28 -9.76 4.19
C THR A 46 19.49 -10.01 5.69
N SER A 47 18.50 -9.68 6.53
CA SER A 47 18.50 -9.95 7.97
C SER A 47 17.42 -10.98 8.33
N LEU A 48 17.81 -12.06 9.01
CA LEU A 48 16.88 -13.12 9.45
C LEU A 48 15.81 -12.58 10.43
N ASP A 49 16.14 -11.55 11.21
CA ASP A 49 15.19 -10.93 12.15
C ASP A 49 14.13 -10.08 11.44
N MET A 50 14.25 -9.88 10.12
CA MET A 50 13.37 -9.04 9.32
C MET A 50 12.47 -9.84 8.37
N VAL A 51 12.45 -11.17 8.43
CA VAL A 51 11.69 -12.00 7.47
C VAL A 51 10.21 -11.59 7.38
N ASP A 52 9.51 -11.50 8.52
CA ASP A 52 8.09 -11.12 8.54
C ASP A 52 7.86 -9.69 8.01
N VAL A 53 8.82 -8.79 8.27
CA VAL A 53 8.77 -7.41 7.76
C VAL A 53 9.01 -7.38 6.26
N ALA A 54 9.97 -8.16 5.77
CA ALA A 54 10.26 -8.29 4.35
C ALA A 54 9.03 -8.82 3.60
N GLU A 55 8.39 -9.88 4.08
CA GLU A 55 7.15 -10.41 3.49
C GLU A 55 6.04 -9.36 3.46
N GLY A 56 5.88 -8.58 4.53
CA GLY A 56 4.97 -7.44 4.55
C GLY A 56 5.32 -6.37 3.51
N ILE A 57 6.60 -6.02 3.36
CA ILE A 57 7.08 -5.08 2.34
C ILE A 57 6.75 -5.61 0.94
N LEU A 58 6.95 -6.91 0.68
CA LEU A 58 6.70 -7.49 -0.63
C LEU A 58 5.22 -7.42 -1.02
N THR A 59 4.32 -7.57 -0.06
CA THR A 59 2.90 -7.86 -0.30
C THR A 59 1.95 -6.71 0.03
N HIS A 60 2.44 -5.54 0.46
CA HIS A 60 1.58 -4.43 0.86
C HIS A 60 0.80 -3.75 -0.30
N HIS A 61 1.14 -4.06 -1.56
CA HIS A 61 0.36 -3.64 -2.75
C HIS A 61 -0.52 -4.77 -3.32
N GLU A 62 -0.62 -5.91 -2.64
CA GLU A 62 -1.60 -6.93 -3.00
C GLU A 62 -3.01 -6.45 -2.69
N TRP A 63 -3.95 -6.79 -3.58
CA TRP A 63 -5.35 -6.42 -3.44
C TRP A 63 -6.15 -7.65 -3.03
N TRP A 64 -7.14 -7.45 -2.16
CA TRP A 64 -7.97 -8.53 -1.64
C TRP A 64 -8.54 -9.46 -2.71
N ASP A 65 -8.89 -8.94 -3.89
CA ASP A 65 -9.45 -9.71 -5.00
C ASP A 65 -8.45 -10.48 -5.86
N GLY A 66 -7.14 -10.24 -5.68
CA GLY A 66 -6.05 -10.83 -6.46
C GLY A 66 -5.57 -9.99 -7.65
N SER A 67 -6.07 -8.76 -7.83
CA SER A 67 -5.66 -7.87 -8.94
C SER A 67 -4.45 -6.98 -8.61
N GLY A 68 -3.92 -7.10 -7.39
CA GLY A 68 -2.73 -6.39 -6.93
C GLY A 68 -1.42 -6.98 -7.46
N TYR A 69 -0.32 -6.55 -6.87
CA TYR A 69 1.03 -6.92 -7.30
C TYR A 69 1.97 -7.04 -6.08
N PRO A 70 3.11 -7.75 -6.18
CA PRO A 70 3.69 -8.38 -7.38
C PRO A 70 3.32 -9.85 -7.60
N LEU A 71 2.72 -10.52 -6.63
CA LEU A 71 2.45 -11.96 -6.64
C LEU A 71 1.00 -12.31 -6.98
N ALA A 72 0.09 -11.32 -6.99
CA ALA A 72 -1.35 -11.50 -7.23
C ALA A 72 -2.01 -12.44 -6.20
N LEU A 73 -1.62 -12.25 -4.92
CA LEU A 73 -2.21 -12.98 -3.80
C LEU A 73 -3.65 -12.53 -3.57
N LYS A 74 -4.48 -13.43 -3.03
CA LYS A 74 -5.91 -13.18 -2.84
C LYS A 74 -6.37 -13.47 -1.42
N GLY A 75 -7.22 -12.60 -0.90
CA GLY A 75 -7.87 -12.81 0.39
C GLY A 75 -6.88 -13.03 1.52
N GLU A 76 -7.02 -14.15 2.21
CA GLU A 76 -6.21 -14.49 3.38
C GLU A 76 -4.80 -14.98 3.06
N ASP A 77 -4.49 -15.26 1.79
CA ASP A 77 -3.11 -15.54 1.36
C ASP A 77 -2.23 -14.29 1.50
N ILE A 78 -2.83 -13.10 1.56
CA ILE A 78 -2.13 -11.85 1.87
C ILE A 78 -1.87 -11.79 3.39
N PRO A 79 -0.62 -11.61 3.83
CA PRO A 79 -0.30 -11.46 5.25
C PRO A 79 -1.16 -10.38 5.91
N LEU A 80 -1.66 -10.65 7.12
CA LEU A 80 -2.54 -9.70 7.83
C LEU A 80 -1.89 -8.32 8.00
N ALA A 81 -0.58 -8.30 8.29
CA ALA A 81 0.16 -7.04 8.42
C ALA A 81 0.15 -6.23 7.12
N ALA A 82 0.32 -6.88 5.96
CA ALA A 82 0.26 -6.22 4.66
C ALA A 82 -1.13 -5.67 4.35
N ARG A 83 -2.21 -6.43 4.65
CA ARG A 83 -3.59 -5.97 4.51
C ARG A 83 -3.89 -4.72 5.34
N ILE A 84 -3.36 -4.65 6.57
CA ILE A 84 -3.49 -3.48 7.44
C ILE A 84 -2.73 -2.29 6.85
N ILE A 85 -1.49 -2.50 6.39
CA ILE A 85 -0.67 -1.42 5.82
C ILE A 85 -1.28 -0.87 4.54
N ALA A 86 -1.77 -1.73 3.64
CA ALA A 86 -2.44 -1.30 2.41
C ALA A 86 -3.61 -0.35 2.70
N LEU A 87 -4.43 -0.69 3.71
CA LEU A 87 -5.56 0.15 4.14
C LEU A 87 -5.09 1.49 4.75
N VAL A 88 -4.09 1.46 5.63
CA VAL A 88 -3.61 2.66 6.34
C VAL A 88 -2.86 3.61 5.40
N ASP A 89 -2.04 3.10 4.49
CA ASP A 89 -1.32 3.90 3.50
C ASP A 89 -2.30 4.61 2.55
N ALA A 90 -3.30 3.86 2.05
CA ALA A 90 -4.35 4.45 1.24
C ALA A 90 -5.15 5.52 2.00
N TYR A 91 -5.49 5.27 3.27
CA TYR A 91 -6.16 6.25 4.12
C TYR A 91 -5.34 7.53 4.32
N ASP A 92 -4.02 7.43 4.57
CA ASP A 92 -3.16 8.60 4.75
C ASP A 92 -3.18 9.51 3.52
N VAL A 93 -3.08 8.90 2.33
CA VAL A 93 -3.17 9.62 1.05
C VAL A 93 -4.56 10.24 0.86
N MET A 94 -5.64 9.55 1.21
CA MET A 94 -6.99 10.13 1.13
C MET A 94 -7.17 11.30 2.11
N LYS A 95 -6.71 11.16 3.35
CA LYS A 95 -6.94 12.15 4.43
C LYS A 95 -6.12 13.42 4.26
N TYR A 96 -4.86 13.30 3.87
CA TYR A 96 -3.93 14.44 3.79
C TYR A 96 -3.64 14.88 2.37
N GLY A 97 -3.95 14.06 1.37
CA GLY A 97 -3.61 14.31 -0.01
C GLY A 97 -2.11 14.18 -0.32
N ARG A 98 -1.80 14.38 -1.60
CA ARG A 98 -0.47 14.46 -2.20
C ARG A 98 -0.53 15.47 -3.37
N ASN A 99 0.59 15.79 -4.00
CA ASN A 99 0.64 16.70 -5.16
C ASN A 99 -0.38 16.31 -6.26
N TYR A 100 -0.64 15.02 -6.43
CA TYR A 100 -1.54 14.45 -7.45
C TYR A 100 -2.96 14.12 -6.94
N LYS A 101 -3.25 14.21 -5.64
CA LYS A 101 -4.57 13.85 -5.07
C LYS A 101 -4.93 14.81 -3.94
N LYS A 102 -6.07 15.51 -4.07
CA LYS A 102 -6.56 16.39 -3.00
C LYS A 102 -7.00 15.58 -1.78
N ALA A 103 -6.84 16.17 -0.61
CA ALA A 103 -7.40 15.64 0.63
C ALA A 103 -8.93 15.51 0.50
N MET A 104 -9.45 14.41 1.03
CA MET A 104 -10.87 14.04 1.04
C MET A 104 -11.50 14.37 2.40
N SER A 105 -12.79 14.69 2.40
CA SER A 105 -13.62 14.75 3.59
C SER A 105 -13.84 13.36 4.19
N ASP A 106 -14.21 13.30 5.46
CA ASP A 106 -14.46 12.02 6.14
C ASP A 106 -15.55 11.20 5.44
N GLN A 107 -16.59 11.85 4.92
CA GLN A 107 -17.65 11.19 4.17
C GLN A 107 -17.13 10.58 2.86
N GLU A 108 -16.32 11.33 2.10
CA GLU A 108 -15.70 10.82 0.87
C GLU A 108 -14.76 9.65 1.14
N ILE A 109 -14.02 9.69 2.25
CA ILE A 109 -13.14 8.58 2.67
C ILE A 109 -13.95 7.33 3.00
N ILE A 110 -15.03 7.46 3.79
CA ILE A 110 -15.90 6.33 4.12
C ILE A 110 -16.49 5.69 2.86
N GLU A 111 -16.95 6.52 1.92
CA GLU A 111 -17.48 6.06 0.63
C GLU A 111 -16.42 5.30 -0.18
N GLU A 112 -15.22 5.88 -0.34
CA GLU A 112 -14.11 5.27 -1.09
C GLU A 112 -13.68 3.93 -0.49
N LEU A 113 -13.54 3.87 0.85
CA LEU A 113 -13.19 2.64 1.57
C LEU A 113 -14.29 1.58 1.43
N THR A 114 -15.57 1.99 1.47
CA THR A 114 -16.70 1.08 1.32
C THR A 114 -16.76 0.49 -0.09
N ILE A 115 -16.55 1.30 -1.12
CA ILE A 115 -16.53 0.85 -2.53
C ILE A 115 -15.35 -0.08 -2.79
N SER A 116 -14.19 0.20 -2.18
CA SER A 116 -12.98 -0.60 -2.35
C SER A 116 -12.94 -1.87 -1.48
N SER A 117 -13.93 -2.05 -0.61
CA SER A 117 -14.07 -3.20 0.29
C SER A 117 -14.31 -4.49 -0.48
N GLY A 118 -13.45 -5.50 -0.28
CA GLY A 118 -13.52 -6.77 -0.98
C GLY A 118 -12.92 -6.75 -2.39
N ILE A 119 -12.41 -5.60 -2.83
CA ILE A 119 -11.65 -5.43 -4.07
C ILE A 119 -10.20 -5.17 -3.71
N GLN A 120 -9.90 -3.95 -3.26
CA GLN A 120 -8.56 -3.56 -2.84
C GLN A 120 -8.29 -4.00 -1.39
N PHE A 121 -9.26 -3.79 -0.50
CA PHE A 121 -9.07 -3.96 0.93
C PHE A 121 -9.85 -5.15 1.51
N ASP A 122 -9.31 -5.73 2.58
CA ASP A 122 -10.00 -6.73 3.39
C ASP A 122 -11.32 -6.15 3.96
N PRO A 123 -12.48 -6.75 3.65
CA PRO A 123 -13.78 -6.24 4.11
C PRO A 123 -13.91 -6.12 5.62
N LEU A 124 -13.29 -7.03 6.37
CA LEU A 124 -13.34 -7.01 7.83
C LEU A 124 -12.54 -5.83 8.37
N LEU A 125 -11.35 -5.58 7.81
CA LEU A 125 -10.51 -4.45 8.21
C LEU A 125 -11.17 -3.11 7.86
N VAL A 126 -11.78 -2.98 6.68
CA VAL A 126 -12.54 -1.77 6.31
C VAL A 126 -13.64 -1.48 7.33
N LYS A 127 -14.45 -2.49 7.65
CA LYS A 127 -15.53 -2.34 8.63
C LYS A 127 -15.00 -1.88 9.99
N MET A 128 -13.96 -2.56 10.50
CA MET A 128 -13.34 -2.23 11.78
C MET A 128 -12.73 -0.81 11.78
N PHE A 129 -12.09 -0.42 10.69
CA PHE A 129 -11.46 0.89 10.55
C PHE A 129 -12.49 2.01 10.59
N ILE A 130 -13.60 1.86 9.85
CA ILE A 130 -14.70 2.83 9.85
C ILE A 130 -15.30 2.93 11.26
N ASP A 131 -15.57 1.78 11.89
CA ASP A 131 -16.17 1.68 13.23
C ASP A 131 -15.34 2.32 14.34
N LEU A 132 -14.02 2.42 14.18
CA LEU A 132 -13.09 2.98 15.16
C LEU A 132 -12.79 4.46 14.95
N ASN A 133 -12.77 4.93 13.69
CA ASN A 133 -12.22 6.24 13.35
C ASN A 133 -13.26 7.30 12.96
N PHE A 134 -14.49 6.91 12.63
CA PHE A 134 -15.52 7.84 12.12
C PHE A 134 -16.83 7.80 12.91
N LYS A 135 -16.78 7.32 14.15
CA LYS A 135 -17.91 7.41 15.08
C LYS A 135 -17.97 8.75 15.79
#